data_AF-A0A9N8W276-F1
#
_entry.id   AF-A0A9N8W276-F1
#
_cell.length_a   1.000
_cell.length_b   1.000
_cell.length_c   1.000
_cell.angle_alpha   90.00
_cell.angle_beta   90.00
_cell.angle_gamma   90.00
#
_symmetry.space_group_name_H-M   'P 1'
#
loop_
_entity.id
_entity.type
_entity.pdbx_description
1 polymer ?
#
loop_
_entity_poly.entity_id
_entity_poly.type
_entity_poly.pdbx_seq_one_letter_code
_entity_poly.pdbx_strand_id
1 'polypeptide(L)' 'MSKSHGDGAPAYKDPASLRNSSYKGGNKSDMFSLGVILWEISSGKVPCGERIKVTDIIVYRLNGFRDSPFPGTPEED' A
#
# COMPACT_ATOMS: atom_id res chain seq x y z
N MET A 1 -7.44 -28.10 -2.64
CA MET A 1 -6.89 -26.87 -3.25
C MET A 1 -7.09 -25.76 -2.24
N SER A 2 -6.09 -25.44 -1.42
CA SER A 2 -6.22 -24.38 -0.41
C SER A 2 -6.39 -23.04 -1.12
N LYS A 3 -7.62 -22.51 -1.08
CA LYS A 3 -7.87 -21.10 -1.36
C LYS A 3 -7.29 -20.34 -0.18
N SER A 4 -6.04 -19.90 -0.32
CA SER A 4 -5.49 -18.87 0.55
C SER A 4 -6.44 -17.69 0.44
N HIS A 5 -7.26 -17.45 1.47
CA HIS A 5 -7.99 -16.21 1.60
C HIS A 5 -6.91 -15.14 1.74
N GLY A 6 -6.58 -14.51 0.62
CA GLY A 6 -5.58 -13.45 0.51
C GLY A 6 -6.09 -12.17 1.14
N ASP A 7 -6.49 -12.24 2.41
CA ASP A 7 -6.78 -11.09 3.27
C ASP A 7 -5.47 -10.42 3.71
N GLY A 8 -4.53 -10.33 2.77
CA GLY A 8 -3.29 -9.60 2.95
C GLY A 8 -3.63 -8.12 2.93
N ALA A 9 -3.27 -7.42 4.00
CA ALA A 9 -3.54 -6.01 4.23
C ALA A 9 -3.30 -5.18 2.94
N PRO A 10 -4.38 -4.73 2.26
CA PRO A 10 -4.29 -4.08 0.95
C PRO A 10 -3.53 -2.74 1.01
N ALA A 11 -3.37 -2.16 2.20
CA ALA A 11 -2.66 -0.92 2.43
C ALA A 11 -1.17 -0.99 2.05
N TYR A 12 -0.56 -2.17 2.19
CA TYR A 12 0.86 -2.43 1.92
C TYR A 12 1.10 -3.00 0.52
N LYS A 13 0.04 -3.35 -0.20
CA LYS A 13 0.16 -4.02 -1.49
C LYS A 13 0.34 -3.00 -2.60
N ASP A 14 1.27 -3.30 -3.50
CA ASP A 14 1.50 -2.51 -4.71
C ASP A 14 0.23 -2.43 -5.57
N PRO A 15 -0.14 -1.24 -6.08
CA PRO A 15 -1.35 -1.07 -6.90
C PRO A 15 -1.35 -1.89 -8.20
N ALA A 16 -0.19 -2.24 -8.78
CA ALA A 16 -0.15 -3.12 -9.94
C ALA A 16 -0.50 -4.58 -9.57
N SER A 17 -0.10 -5.02 -8.37
CA SER A 17 -0.55 -6.29 -7.79
C SER A 17 -2.06 -6.29 -7.45
N LEU A 18 -2.61 -5.14 -7.04
CA LEU A 18 -4.05 -4.97 -6.83
C LEU A 18 -4.85 -4.99 -8.14
N ARG A 19 -4.30 -4.40 -9.20
CA ARG A 19 -4.95 -4.33 -10.52
C ARG A 19 -4.99 -5.68 -11.24
N ASN A 20 -3.96 -6.51 -11.05
CA ASN A 20 -3.86 -7.80 -11.70
C ASN A 20 -3.41 -8.89 -10.72
N SER A 21 -4.31 -9.82 -10.42
CA SER A 21 -4.03 -10.97 -9.54
C SER A 21 -2.98 -11.94 -10.10
N SER A 22 -2.72 -11.88 -11.42
CA SER A 22 -1.65 -12.64 -12.09
C SER A 22 -0.32 -11.88 -12.11
N TYR A 23 -0.26 -10.67 -11.53
CA TYR A 23 0.99 -9.93 -11.41
C TYR A 23 1.94 -10.70 -10.47
N LYS A 24 3.01 -11.24 -11.05
CA LYS A 24 4.10 -11.83 -10.29
C LYS A 24 4.85 -10.69 -9.62
N GLY A 25 4.61 -10.50 -8.33
CA GLY A 25 5.33 -9.54 -7.51
C GLY A 25 6.84 -9.68 -7.74
N GLY A 26 7.52 -8.54 -7.86
CA GLY A 26 8.98 -8.48 -7.95
C GLY A 26 9.51 -7.40 -7.01
N ASN A 27 10.81 -7.14 -7.07
CA ASN A 27 11.50 -6.20 -6.16
C ASN A 27 10.79 -4.84 -6.00
N LYS A 28 10.12 -4.34 -7.06
CA LYS A 28 9.34 -3.09 -6.99
C LYS A 28 8.15 -3.16 -6.03
N SER A 29 7.50 -4.32 -5.93
CA SER A 29 6.39 -4.55 -5.01
C SER A 29 6.87 -4.67 -3.56
N ASP A 30 8.04 -5.26 -3.33
CA ASP A 30 8.70 -5.27 -2.01
C ASP A 30 9.09 -3.85 -1.58
N MET A 31 9.69 -3.06 -2.48
CA MET A 31 10.04 -1.66 -2.20
C MET A 31 8.80 -0.82 -1.85
N PHE A 32 7.67 -1.05 -2.52
CA PHE A 32 6.41 -0.38 -2.17
C PHE A 32 5.96 -0.74 -0.75
N SER A 33 5.94 -2.03 -0.43
CA SER A 33 5.52 -2.52 0.89
C SER A 33 6.42 -1.97 1.99
N LEU A 34 7.74 -1.97 1.78
CA LEU A 34 8.73 -1.39 2.68
C LEU A 34 8.56 0.12 2.84
N GLY A 35 8.22 0.84 1.76
CA GLY A 35 7.94 2.28 1.82
C GLY A 35 6.73 2.61 2.69
N VAL A 36 5.67 1.81 2.60
CA VAL A 36 4.47 1.96 3.46
C VAL A 36 4.81 1.66 4.92
N ILE A 37 5.60 0.62 5.20
CA ILE A 37 6.06 0.29 6.56
C ILE A 37 6.94 1.42 7.12
N LEU A 38 7.89 1.93 6.33
CA LEU A 38 8.76 3.03 6.76
C LEU A 38 7.93 4.29 7.04
N TRP A 39 6.95 4.58 6.20
CA TRP A 39 6.01 5.68 6.41
C TRP A 39 5.20 5.49 7.71
N GLU A 40 4.68 4.29 7.99
CA GLU A 40 3.95 3.98 9.21
C GLU A 40 4.82 4.24 10.45
N ILE A 41 6.07 3.76 10.45
CA ILE A 41 7.02 3.96 11.55
C ILE A 41 7.37 5.45 11.71
N SER A 42 7.63 6.15 10.61
CA SER A 42 8.02 7.58 10.65
C SER A 42 6.88 8.49 11.08
N SER A 43 5.64 8.17 10.72
CA SER A 43 4.47 9.00 10.96
C SER A 43 3.74 8.62 12.25
N GLY A 44 3.94 7.39 12.74
CA GLY A 44 3.17 6.79 13.82
C GLY A 44 1.68 6.61 13.47
N LYS A 45 1.32 6.61 12.18
CA LYS A 45 -0.07 6.56 11.69
C LYS A 45 -0.32 5.30 10.87
N VAL A 46 -1.56 4.84 10.90
CA VAL A 46 -2.02 3.69 10.10
C VAL A 46 -2.07 4.08 8.61
N PRO A 47 -1.47 3.27 7.71
CA PRO A 47 -1.48 3.54 6.28
C PRO A 47 -2.87 3.43 5.69
N CYS A 48 -3.19 4.33 4.75
CA CYS A 48 -4.52 4.56 4.19
C CYS A 48 -5.55 5.15 5.16
N GLY A 49 -5.11 5.64 6.33
CA GLY A 49 -5.94 6.31 7.33
C GLY A 49 -6.95 5.38 8.00
N GLU A 50 -8.09 5.91 8.42
CA GLU A 50 -9.18 5.16 9.08
C GLU A 50 -10.06 4.37 8.09
N ARG A 51 -9.59 4.06 6.88
CA ARG A 51 -10.38 3.31 5.90
C ARG A 51 -10.59 1.88 6.37
N ILE A 52 -11.79 1.61 6.88
CA ILE A 52 -12.16 0.31 7.44
C ILE A 52 -12.40 -0.74 6.34
N LYS A 53 -12.83 -0.31 5.14
CA LYS A 53 -13.15 -1.23 4.04
C LYS A 53 -11.94 -1.44 3.13
N VAL A 54 -11.63 -2.71 2.88
CA VAL A 54 -10.62 -3.16 1.91
C VAL A 54 -10.84 -2.53 0.53
N THR A 55 -12.08 -2.46 0.06
CA THR A 55 -12.43 -1.85 -1.23
C THR A 55 -12.04 -0.37 -1.32
N ASP A 56 -12.21 0.40 -0.24
CA ASP A 56 -11.85 1.82 -0.22
C ASP A 56 -10.33 2.02 -0.30
N ILE A 57 -9.57 1.14 0.38
CA ILE A 57 -8.10 1.12 0.32
C ILE A 57 -7.63 0.79 -1.10
N ILE A 58 -8.25 -0.21 -1.74
CA ILE A 58 -7.91 -0.62 -3.11
C ILE A 58 -8.18 0.52 -4.09
N VAL A 59 -9.38 1.12 -4.05
CA VAL A 59 -9.74 2.24 -4.94
C VAL A 59 -8.78 3.41 -4.75
N TYR A 60 -8.42 3.75 -3.51
CA TYR A 60 -7.46 4.81 -3.23
C TYR A 60 -6.08 4.55 -3.85
N ARG A 61 -5.53 3.34 -3.66
CA ARG A 61 -4.24 2.96 -4.24
C ARG A 61 -4.28 2.89 -5.77
N LEU A 62 -5.37 2.36 -6.34
CA LEU A 62 -5.55 2.27 -7.80
C LEU A 62 -5.69 3.66 -8.46
N ASN A 63 -6.24 4.64 -7.74
CA ASN A 63 -6.31 6.04 -8.20
C ASN A 63 -4.96 6.76 -8.10
N GLY A 64 -3.89 6.10 -7.63
CA GLY A 64 -2.55 6.68 -7.52
C GLY A 64 -2.36 7.57 -6.29
N PHE A 65 -3.34 7.64 -5.39
CA PHE A 65 -3.18 8.40 -4.17
C PHE A 65 -2.19 7.72 -3.21
N ARG A 66 -1.34 8.53 -2.59
CA ARG A 66 -0.39 8.13 -1.55
C ARG A 66 -0.70 8.85 -0.25
N ASP A 67 -0.35 8.18 0.85
CA ASP A 67 -0.40 8.78 2.17
C ASP A 67 0.46 10.04 2.17
N SER A 68 -0.02 11.12 2.80
CA SER A 68 0.70 12.40 2.78
C SER A 68 2.12 12.21 3.30
N PRO A 69 3.12 12.81 2.64
CA PRO A 69 4.49 12.82 3.16
C PRO A 69 4.48 13.40 4.57
N PHE A 70 5.29 12.82 5.46
CA PHE A 70 5.40 13.32 6.82
C PHE A 70 6.06 14.72 6.77
N PRO A 71 5.55 15.73 7.50
CA PRO A 71 6.12 17.07 7.49
C PRO A 71 7.60 17.01 7.91
N GLY A 72 8.50 17.38 6.99
CA GLY A 72 9.95 17.26 7.17
C GLY A 72 10.64 16.19 6.31
N THR A 73 9.88 15.35 5.59
CA THR A 73 10.46 14.52 4.51
C THR A 73 10.74 15.43 3.31
N PRO A 74 11.95 15.40 2.70
CA PRO A 74 12.22 16.21 1.52
C PRO A 74 11.21 15.89 0.41
N GLU A 75 10.55 16.92 -0.13
CA GLU A 75 9.81 16.77 -1.38
C GLU A 75 10.81 16.36 -2.47
N GLU A 76 10.44 15.34 -3.25
CA GLU A 76 11.20 14.94 -4.43
C GLU A 76 10.98 16.04 -5.49
N ASP A 77 12.01 16.86 -5.74
CA ASP A 77 12.07 17.88 -6.81
C ASP A 77 12.15 17.23 -8.21
#